data_AF-K6TL36-F1
#
_entry.id   AF-K6TL36-F1
#
_cell.length_a   1.000
_cell.length_b   1.000
_cell.length_c   1.000
_cell.angle_alpha   90.00
_cell.angle_beta   90.00
_cell.angle_gamma   90.00
#
_symmetry.space_group_name_H-M   'P 1'
#
loop_
_entity.id
_entity.type
_entity.pdbx_description
1 polymer ?
#
loop_
_entity_poly.entity_id
_entity_poly.type
_entity_poly.pdbx_seq_one_letter_code
_entity_poly.pdbx_strand_id
1 'polypeptide(L)'
;MIKIERSENGELHFIGEFNLGALGKYTDEIIEFNVDNFAPLTNELDFDSDDTESMYYKNRFSRLEKIISLEMNEDEKLEKLAEFYEEKQKEVIEHLGMIEDRFLKYILQDFVDCDFPFWEEADGSITSFIIPEKMPNLLINDEDEIIKMVYGNIPNNIYELIDPDYEPDKSVISAKEICLKYFPMIDVDKLISTIYPDIIVLNGDILIFQCSSNVGDGMIICSAYDEILPNYKFDDWHNH
;
A
#
# COMPACT_ATOMS: atom_id res chain seq x y z
N MET A 1 -3.31 20.33 7.08
CA MET A 1 -4.02 21.17 6.09
C MET A 1 -3.27 20.96 4.80
N ILE A 2 -3.95 20.47 3.77
CA ILE A 2 -3.37 20.22 2.46
C ILE A 2 -3.50 21.51 1.66
N LYS A 3 -2.39 21.95 1.05
CA LYS A 3 -2.37 23.03 0.07
C LYS A 3 -1.95 22.43 -1.26
N ILE A 4 -2.39 23.02 -2.38
CA ILE A 4 -1.93 22.60 -3.70
C ILE A 4 -1.33 23.79 -4.42
N GLU A 5 -0.20 23.55 -5.07
CA GLU A 5 0.53 24.54 -5.85
C GLU A 5 0.87 23.96 -7.22
N ARG A 6 0.93 24.83 -8.23
CA ARG A 6 1.49 24.49 -9.53
C ARG A 6 2.91 25.05 -9.61
N SER A 7 3.88 24.20 -9.90
CA SER A 7 5.27 24.61 -10.07
C SER A 7 5.50 25.28 -11.43
N GLU A 8 6.68 25.87 -11.64
CA GLU A 8 7.02 26.60 -12.86
C GLU A 8 6.99 25.73 -14.14
N ASN A 9 7.18 24.41 -14.00
CA ASN A 9 7.11 23.46 -15.10
C ASN A 9 5.67 23.00 -15.41
N GLY A 10 4.69 23.42 -14.60
CA GLY A 10 3.28 23.10 -14.76
C GLY A 10 2.79 21.90 -13.94
N GLU A 11 3.67 21.21 -13.21
CA GLU A 11 3.32 20.09 -12.32
C GLU A 11 2.57 20.56 -11.08
N LEU A 12 1.61 19.75 -10.64
CA LEU A 12 0.85 20.00 -9.43
C LEU A 12 1.48 19.24 -8.26
N HIS A 13 1.65 19.94 -7.15
CA HIS A 13 2.16 19.38 -5.92
C HIS A 13 1.19 19.66 -4.78
N PHE A 14 1.01 18.70 -3.89
CA PHE A 14 0.40 19.01 -2.60
C PHE A 14 1.50 19.36 -1.60
N ILE A 15 1.20 20.29 -0.69
CA ILE A 15 2.04 20.65 0.44
C ILE A 15 1.26 20.30 1.70
N GLY A 16 1.86 19.51 2.58
CA GLY A 16 1.22 19.00 3.78
C GLY A 16 1.60 17.56 4.09
N GLU A 17 0.76 16.88 4.85
CA GLU A 17 0.92 15.46 5.20
C GLU A 17 -0.30 14.68 4.70
N PHE A 18 -0.05 13.59 3.99
CA PHE A 18 -1.04 12.57 3.66
C PHE A 18 -0.71 11.27 4.41
N ASN A 19 -1.59 10.82 5.30
CA ASN A 19 -1.33 9.72 6.21
C ASN A 19 -2.07 8.46 5.77
N LEU A 20 -1.32 7.41 5.42
CA LEU A 20 -1.81 6.09 5.04
C LEU A 20 -1.61 5.02 6.15
N GLY A 21 -1.40 5.45 7.40
CA GLY A 21 -1.25 4.54 8.54
C GLY A 21 0.06 3.75 8.47
N ALA A 22 -0.03 2.43 8.50
CA ALA A 22 1.12 1.52 8.41
C ALA A 22 1.96 1.71 7.13
N LEU A 23 1.37 2.24 6.06
CA LEU A 23 2.05 2.51 4.79
C LEU A 23 2.89 3.79 4.83
N GLY A 24 2.77 4.58 5.90
CA GLY A 24 3.57 5.78 6.12
C GLY A 24 2.81 7.10 5.99
N LYS A 25 3.58 8.18 6.17
CA LYS A 25 3.13 9.58 6.11
C LYS A 25 3.88 10.31 5.02
N TYR A 26 3.19 10.63 3.95
CA TYR A 26 3.75 11.23 2.75
C TYR A 26 3.69 12.75 2.83
N THR A 27 4.72 13.42 2.36
CA THR A 27 4.86 14.88 2.50
C THR A 27 5.42 15.51 1.25
N ASP A 28 4.77 16.58 0.79
CA ASP A 28 5.22 17.43 -0.31
C ASP A 28 5.36 16.69 -1.67
N GLU A 29 4.28 16.05 -2.13
CA GLU A 29 4.31 15.04 -3.20
C GLU A 29 3.49 15.45 -4.45
N ILE A 30 3.49 14.58 -5.46
CA ILE A 30 3.01 14.86 -6.82
C ILE A 30 1.52 14.55 -7.01
N ILE A 31 0.87 15.34 -7.87
CA ILE A 31 -0.48 15.11 -8.37
C ILE A 31 -0.42 14.90 -9.90
N GLU A 32 -0.79 13.72 -10.38
CA GLU A 32 -0.58 13.32 -11.78
C GLU A 32 -1.87 13.35 -12.63
N PHE A 33 -2.42 14.54 -12.82
CA PHE A 33 -3.42 14.80 -13.87
C PHE A 33 -3.48 16.28 -14.23
N ASN A 34 -4.11 16.61 -15.35
CA ASN A 34 -4.30 18.01 -15.74
C ASN A 34 -5.62 18.55 -15.13
N VAL A 35 -5.54 19.58 -14.28
CA VAL A 35 -6.74 20.19 -13.65
C VAL A 35 -7.62 20.98 -14.63
N ASP A 36 -7.07 21.39 -15.79
CA ASP A 36 -7.81 22.09 -16.84
C ASP A 36 -8.53 21.13 -17.78
N ASN A 37 -8.15 19.85 -17.74
CA ASN A 37 -8.78 18.77 -18.45
C ASN A 37 -8.41 17.49 -17.72
N PHE A 38 -9.35 16.90 -16.95
CA PHE A 38 -9.18 15.68 -16.14
C PHE A 38 -8.90 14.43 -17.00
N ALA A 39 -7.85 14.54 -17.80
CA ALA A 39 -7.28 13.50 -18.62
C ALA A 39 -6.06 12.98 -17.85
N PRO A 40 -5.88 11.66 -17.78
CA PRO A 40 -4.62 11.09 -17.33
C PRO A 40 -3.44 11.64 -18.13
N LEU A 41 -2.29 11.75 -17.47
CA LEU A 41 -1.03 11.80 -18.19
C LEU A 41 -0.81 10.41 -18.81
N THR A 42 -0.81 10.39 -20.14
CA THR A 42 -0.53 9.24 -21.03
C THR A 42 -1.45 8.01 -20.91
N ASN A 43 -2.62 8.11 -21.54
CA ASN A 43 -3.37 6.93 -22.00
C ASN A 43 -2.65 6.28 -23.20
N GLU A 44 -1.85 5.25 -22.95
CA GLU A 44 -1.63 4.15 -23.92
C GLU A 44 -2.33 2.84 -23.48
N LEU A 45 -3.27 2.91 -22.53
CA LEU A 45 -4.05 1.74 -22.12
C LEU A 45 -5.50 1.88 -22.60
N ASP A 46 -5.75 1.18 -23.70
CA ASP A 46 -7.06 0.94 -24.29
C ASP A 46 -7.83 -0.03 -23.37
N PHE A 47 -8.44 0.47 -22.29
CA PHE A 47 -9.28 -0.33 -21.38
C PHE A 47 -10.67 -0.58 -21.99
N ASP A 48 -10.68 -1.24 -23.14
CA ASP A 48 -11.87 -1.72 -23.84
C ASP A 48 -12.32 -3.07 -23.24
N SER A 49 -12.67 -3.08 -21.95
CA SER A 49 -13.38 -4.20 -21.33
C SER A 49 -14.54 -3.71 -20.45
N ASP A 50 -15.62 -4.50 -20.43
CA ASP A 50 -16.84 -4.29 -19.62
C ASP A 50 -16.61 -4.63 -18.12
N ASP A 51 -15.37 -4.72 -17.68
CA ASP A 51 -15.02 -5.11 -16.31
C ASP A 51 -15.18 -3.96 -15.31
N THR A 52 -15.51 -4.33 -14.07
CA THR A 52 -15.74 -3.40 -12.95
C THR A 52 -14.54 -2.48 -12.68
N GLU A 53 -13.32 -2.95 -12.91
CA GLU A 53 -12.07 -2.16 -12.84
C GLU A 53 -12.07 -1.03 -13.87
N SER A 54 -12.44 -1.30 -15.13
CA SER A 54 -12.61 -0.28 -16.17
C SER A 54 -13.59 0.82 -15.73
N MET A 55 -14.61 0.47 -14.93
CA MET A 55 -15.57 1.44 -14.41
C MET A 55 -15.00 2.35 -13.30
N TYR A 56 -14.04 1.88 -12.49
CA TYR A 56 -13.34 2.71 -11.50
C TYR A 56 -12.47 3.76 -12.18
N TYR A 57 -11.63 3.33 -13.14
CA TYR A 57 -10.80 4.25 -13.91
C TYR A 57 -11.62 5.24 -14.74
N LYS A 58 -12.78 4.82 -15.28
CA LYS A 58 -13.74 5.71 -15.95
C LYS A 58 -14.31 6.80 -15.02
N ASN A 59 -14.49 6.49 -13.73
CA ASN A 59 -15.15 7.39 -12.77
C ASN A 59 -14.21 8.11 -11.81
N ARG A 60 -12.88 7.89 -11.89
CA ARG A 60 -11.91 8.42 -10.90
C ARG A 60 -11.90 9.94 -10.75
N PHE A 61 -12.37 10.69 -11.76
CA PHE A 61 -12.46 12.16 -11.70
C PHE A 61 -13.90 12.66 -11.50
N SER A 62 -14.89 11.77 -11.38
CA SER A 62 -16.31 12.13 -11.38
C SER A 62 -16.73 13.04 -10.20
N ARG A 63 -16.03 12.98 -9.07
CA ARG A 63 -16.21 13.93 -7.95
C ARG A 63 -15.58 15.28 -8.27
N LEU A 64 -14.36 15.30 -8.80
CA LEU A 64 -13.65 16.52 -9.17
C LEU A 64 -14.39 17.32 -10.24
N GLU A 65 -14.92 16.65 -11.27
CA GLU A 65 -15.72 17.27 -12.34
C GLU A 65 -16.99 17.99 -11.84
N LYS A 66 -17.51 17.60 -10.66
CA LYS A 66 -18.69 18.25 -10.06
C LYS A 66 -18.35 19.52 -9.29
N ILE A 67 -17.09 19.68 -8.88
CA ILE A 67 -16.67 20.78 -7.99
C ILE A 67 -15.69 21.74 -8.65
N ILE A 68 -15.03 21.33 -9.73
CA ILE A 68 -14.11 22.15 -10.53
C ILE A 68 -14.71 22.33 -11.92
N SER A 69 -14.81 23.59 -12.37
CA SER A 69 -15.33 23.93 -13.69
C SER A 69 -14.28 24.66 -14.54
N LEU A 70 -14.43 24.61 -15.86
CA LEU A 70 -13.52 25.28 -16.80
C LEU A 70 -13.52 26.81 -16.68
N GLU A 71 -14.61 27.39 -16.16
CA GLU A 71 -14.77 28.83 -15.98
C GLU A 71 -14.08 29.36 -14.71
N MET A 72 -13.64 28.48 -13.82
CA MET A 72 -12.90 28.87 -12.61
C MET A 72 -11.50 29.36 -12.98
N ASN A 73 -11.01 30.35 -12.24
CA ASN A 73 -9.62 30.75 -12.32
C ASN A 73 -8.70 29.73 -11.62
N GLU A 74 -7.39 29.83 -11.84
CA GLU A 74 -6.43 28.86 -11.32
C GLU A 74 -6.47 28.75 -9.78
N ASP A 75 -6.48 29.88 -9.06
CA ASP A 75 -6.51 29.88 -7.60
C ASP A 75 -7.76 29.16 -7.06
N GLU A 76 -8.92 29.38 -7.69
CA GLU A 76 -10.17 28.67 -7.36
C GLU A 76 -10.06 27.16 -7.59
N LYS A 77 -9.44 26.73 -8.69
CA LYS A 77 -9.25 25.29 -8.98
C LYS A 77 -8.32 24.63 -7.95
N LEU A 78 -7.22 25.29 -7.61
CA LEU A 78 -6.25 24.79 -6.64
C LEU A 78 -6.86 24.71 -5.23
N GLU A 79 -7.67 25.70 -4.84
CA GLU A 79 -8.40 25.67 -3.56
C GLU A 79 -9.40 24.50 -3.51
N LYS A 80 -10.20 24.32 -4.57
CA LYS A 80 -11.17 23.20 -4.65
C LYS A 80 -10.48 21.84 -4.64
N LEU A 81 -9.33 21.72 -5.29
CA LEU A 81 -8.57 20.48 -5.30
C LEU A 81 -7.94 20.19 -3.92
N ALA A 82 -7.50 21.22 -3.21
CA ALA A 82 -7.01 21.08 -1.84
C ALA A 82 -8.13 20.60 -0.90
N GLU A 83 -9.31 21.22 -0.96
CA GLU A 83 -10.50 20.79 -0.21
C GLU A 83 -10.86 19.33 -0.51
N PHE A 84 -10.80 18.92 -1.78
CA PHE A 84 -11.06 17.54 -2.19
C PHE A 84 -10.10 16.55 -1.54
N TYR A 85 -8.79 16.80 -1.58
CA TYR A 85 -7.82 15.88 -0.98
C TYR A 85 -7.83 15.94 0.55
N GLU A 86 -8.24 17.05 1.17
CA GLU A 86 -8.52 17.07 2.61
C GLU A 86 -9.72 16.20 2.99
N GLU A 87 -10.77 16.18 2.17
CA GLU A 87 -11.88 15.25 2.34
C GLU A 87 -11.42 13.80 2.14
N LYS A 88 -10.65 13.53 1.08
CA LYS A 88 -10.09 12.21 0.80
C LYS A 88 -9.19 11.68 1.92
N GLN A 89 -8.36 12.53 2.53
CA GLN A 89 -7.55 12.16 3.69
C GLN A 89 -8.40 11.74 4.89
N LYS A 90 -9.55 12.39 5.13
CA LYS A 90 -10.48 12.01 6.21
C LYS A 90 -11.13 10.67 5.92
N GLU A 91 -11.60 10.49 4.67
CA GLU A 91 -12.13 9.22 4.16
C GLU A 91 -11.14 8.06 4.35
N VAL A 92 -9.86 8.26 4.00
CA VAL A 92 -8.80 7.29 4.23
C VAL A 92 -8.61 7.00 5.72
N ILE A 93 -8.55 8.03 6.58
CA ILE A 93 -8.41 7.86 8.04
C ILE A 93 -9.53 6.98 8.62
N GLU A 94 -10.77 7.16 8.15
CA GLU A 94 -11.91 6.36 8.58
C GLU A 94 -11.80 4.88 8.19
N HIS A 95 -11.01 4.56 7.16
CA HIS A 95 -10.85 3.21 6.62
C HIS A 95 -9.45 2.60 6.84
N LEU A 96 -8.58 3.25 7.63
CA LEU A 96 -7.19 2.80 7.85
C LEU A 96 -7.10 1.35 8.29
N GLY A 97 -7.95 0.90 9.22
CA GLY A 97 -7.88 -0.48 9.69
C GLY A 97 -8.05 -1.53 8.58
N MET A 98 -8.84 -1.22 7.54
CA MET A 98 -9.03 -2.11 6.39
C MET A 98 -7.86 -2.01 5.40
N ILE A 99 -7.37 -0.80 5.15
CA ILE A 99 -6.20 -0.54 4.29
C ILE A 99 -4.96 -1.24 4.86
N GLU A 100 -4.72 -1.08 6.16
CA GLU A 100 -3.59 -1.70 6.86
C GLU A 100 -3.69 -3.23 6.88
N ASP A 101 -4.88 -3.79 7.11
CA ASP A 101 -5.07 -5.25 7.09
C ASP A 101 -4.78 -5.83 5.69
N ARG A 102 -5.25 -5.15 4.64
CA ARG A 102 -5.05 -5.54 3.24
C ARG A 102 -3.57 -5.44 2.85
N PHE A 103 -2.91 -4.33 3.20
CA PHE A 103 -1.48 -4.17 2.98
C PHE A 103 -0.66 -5.27 3.67
N LEU A 104 -0.95 -5.56 4.95
CA LEU A 104 -0.25 -6.62 5.66
C LEU A 104 -0.52 -8.02 5.08
N LYS A 105 -1.70 -8.25 4.51
CA LYS A 105 -2.02 -9.49 3.80
C LYS A 105 -1.17 -9.69 2.55
N TYR A 106 -0.94 -8.63 1.77
CA TYR A 106 0.00 -8.67 0.65
C TYR A 106 1.44 -8.96 1.11
N ILE A 107 1.93 -8.28 2.16
CA ILE A 107 3.25 -8.57 2.72
C ILE A 107 3.35 -10.03 3.20
N LEU A 108 2.31 -10.56 3.82
CA LEU A 108 2.27 -11.97 4.21
C LEU A 108 2.25 -12.92 3.02
N GLN A 109 1.58 -12.53 1.94
CA GLN A 109 1.61 -13.30 0.69
C GLN A 109 3.02 -13.32 0.12
N ASP A 110 3.71 -12.18 0.08
CA ASP A 110 5.11 -12.12 -0.35
C ASP A 110 6.01 -12.96 0.56
N PHE A 111 5.77 -13.01 1.88
CA PHE A 111 6.48 -13.91 2.79
C PHE A 111 6.24 -15.40 2.51
N VAL A 112 5.03 -15.76 2.09
CA VAL A 112 4.67 -17.15 1.77
C VAL A 112 5.22 -17.54 0.40
N ASP A 113 5.22 -16.61 -0.56
CA ASP A 113 5.75 -16.80 -1.91
C ASP A 113 7.28 -16.73 -1.94
N CYS A 114 7.91 -16.07 -0.96
CA CYS A 114 9.35 -16.10 -0.80
C CYS A 114 9.79 -17.42 -0.16
N ASP A 115 10.50 -18.24 -0.93
CA ASP A 115 11.15 -19.48 -0.43
C ASP A 115 12.49 -19.19 0.29
N PHE A 116 12.80 -17.92 0.56
CA PHE A 116 14.07 -17.43 1.13
C PHE A 116 13.89 -16.90 2.55
N PRO A 117 14.96 -16.86 3.37
CA PRO A 117 14.87 -16.45 4.78
C PRO A 117 14.62 -14.95 4.93
N PHE A 118 13.35 -14.52 4.91
CA PHE A 118 12.94 -13.14 5.22
C PHE A 118 13.34 -12.69 6.65
N TRP A 119 13.84 -13.59 7.48
CA TRP A 119 14.25 -13.35 8.86
C TRP A 119 15.75 -13.06 9.02
N GLU A 120 16.51 -13.01 7.93
CA GLU A 120 17.96 -12.82 7.93
C GLU A 120 18.38 -11.56 7.14
N GLU A 121 19.42 -10.88 7.62
CA GLU A 121 20.10 -9.76 6.94
C GLU A 121 21.37 -10.27 6.20
N ALA A 122 21.96 -9.46 5.33
CA ALA A 122 23.08 -9.87 4.47
C ALA A 122 24.34 -10.27 5.25
N ASP A 123 24.47 -9.81 6.50
CA ASP A 123 25.56 -10.16 7.40
C ASP A 123 25.30 -11.44 8.23
N GLY A 124 24.15 -12.09 8.01
CA GLY A 124 23.70 -13.30 8.70
C GLY A 124 23.05 -13.04 10.06
N SER A 125 22.81 -11.77 10.42
CA SER A 125 22.07 -11.44 11.63
C SER A 125 20.56 -11.58 11.43
N ILE A 126 19.83 -11.76 12.54
CA ILE A 126 18.37 -11.86 12.50
C ILE A 126 17.77 -10.47 12.34
N THR A 127 16.82 -10.36 11.42
CA THR A 127 16.11 -9.12 11.16
C THR A 127 15.35 -8.60 12.39
N SER A 128 15.33 -7.27 12.55
CA SER A 128 14.88 -6.62 13.78
C SER A 128 13.39 -6.81 14.17
N PHE A 129 12.52 -7.24 13.24
CA PHE A 129 11.12 -7.55 13.53
C PHE A 129 10.89 -9.02 13.90
N ILE A 130 11.93 -9.85 13.88
CA ILE A 130 11.86 -11.24 14.30
C ILE A 130 12.12 -11.32 15.80
N ILE A 131 11.30 -12.09 16.50
CA ILE A 131 11.41 -12.44 17.92
C ILE A 131 12.20 -13.75 18.00
N PRO A 132 13.51 -13.73 18.31
CA PRO A 132 14.37 -14.92 18.19
C PRO A 132 13.92 -16.07 19.09
N GLU A 133 13.32 -15.80 20.24
CA GLU A 133 12.84 -16.82 21.18
C GLU A 133 11.64 -17.62 20.64
N LYS A 134 10.96 -17.09 19.62
CA LYS A 134 9.81 -17.74 18.97
C LYS A 134 10.18 -18.38 17.63
N MET A 135 11.41 -18.18 17.16
CA MET A 135 11.92 -18.90 16.00
C MET A 135 12.04 -20.40 16.31
N PRO A 136 11.82 -21.28 15.31
CA PRO A 136 12.25 -22.66 15.39
C PRO A 136 13.72 -22.75 15.82
N ASN A 137 14.07 -23.77 16.59
CA ASN A 137 15.34 -23.90 17.30
C ASN A 137 16.57 -23.48 16.46
N LEU A 138 17.09 -22.28 16.72
CA LEU A 138 18.25 -21.68 16.03
C LEU A 138 19.58 -22.43 16.24
N LEU A 139 19.59 -23.50 17.05
CA LEU A 139 20.75 -24.41 17.19
C LEU A 139 20.89 -25.38 16.01
N ILE A 140 19.93 -25.40 15.09
CA ILE A 140 19.98 -26.13 13.83
C ILE A 140 20.81 -25.28 12.85
N ASN A 141 22.02 -25.73 12.51
CA ASN A 141 22.87 -25.09 11.50
C ASN A 141 22.53 -25.58 10.07
N ASP A 142 21.25 -25.81 9.80
CA ASP A 142 20.73 -26.28 8.52
C ASP A 142 19.53 -25.39 8.12
N GLU A 143 19.78 -24.52 7.16
CA GLU A 143 18.82 -23.54 6.66
C GLU A 143 17.57 -24.21 6.06
N ASP A 144 17.73 -25.33 5.34
CA ASP A 144 16.62 -26.08 4.76
C ASP A 144 15.71 -26.67 5.85
N GLU A 145 16.27 -27.08 6.99
CA GLU A 145 15.47 -27.54 8.13
C GLU A 145 14.73 -26.39 8.81
N ILE A 146 15.35 -25.20 8.95
CA ILE A 146 14.69 -24.02 9.51
C ILE A 146 13.53 -23.58 8.60
N ILE A 147 13.75 -23.47 7.29
CA ILE A 147 12.70 -23.16 6.29
C ILE A 147 11.55 -24.16 6.43
N LYS A 148 11.83 -25.46 6.46
CA LYS A 148 10.80 -26.49 6.64
C LYS A 148 10.04 -26.35 7.97
N MET A 149 10.68 -25.91 9.05
CA MET A 149 10.00 -25.72 10.33
C MET A 149 9.15 -24.45 10.36
N VAL A 150 9.61 -23.37 9.72
CA VAL A 150 8.84 -22.11 9.56
C VAL A 150 7.61 -22.37 8.70
N TYR A 151 7.81 -22.84 7.47
CA TYR A 151 6.71 -23.03 6.52
C TYR A 151 5.89 -24.30 6.77
N GLY A 152 6.44 -25.30 7.47
CA GLY A 152 5.74 -26.57 7.74
C GLY A 152 4.54 -26.47 8.69
N ASN A 153 4.42 -25.38 9.44
CA ASN A 153 3.27 -25.12 10.30
C ASN A 153 2.17 -24.28 9.62
N ILE A 154 2.41 -23.83 8.40
CA ILE A 154 1.46 -23.05 7.61
C ILE A 154 0.40 -24.00 7.03
N PRO A 155 -0.89 -23.66 7.11
CA PRO A 155 -1.95 -24.52 6.58
C PRO A 155 -1.95 -24.49 5.05
N ASN A 156 -2.39 -25.59 4.43
CA ASN A 156 -2.51 -25.69 2.97
C ASN A 156 -3.42 -24.62 2.34
N ASN A 157 -4.32 -24.01 3.12
CA ASN A 157 -5.22 -22.95 2.67
C ASN A 157 -4.73 -21.56 3.06
N ILE A 158 -3.44 -21.37 3.37
CA ILE A 158 -2.89 -20.07 3.77
C ILE A 158 -3.22 -18.97 2.76
N TYR A 159 -3.14 -19.25 1.46
CA TYR A 159 -3.48 -18.32 0.40
C TYR A 159 -4.94 -17.83 0.50
N GLU A 160 -5.89 -18.69 0.89
CA GLU A 160 -7.28 -18.25 1.12
C GLU A 160 -7.44 -17.39 2.38
N LEU A 161 -6.52 -17.53 3.35
CA LEU A 161 -6.57 -16.77 4.61
C LEU A 161 -5.95 -15.38 4.43
N ILE A 162 -4.86 -15.29 3.65
CA ILE A 162 -4.16 -14.04 3.35
C ILE A 162 -4.64 -13.37 2.06
N ASP A 163 -5.57 -13.95 1.32
CA ASP A 163 -6.12 -13.35 0.10
C ASP A 163 -6.69 -11.95 0.42
N PRO A 164 -6.08 -10.88 -0.12
CA PRO A 164 -6.46 -9.49 0.17
C PRO A 164 -7.80 -9.12 -0.47
N ASP A 165 -8.22 -9.82 -1.53
CA ASP A 165 -9.49 -9.60 -2.25
C ASP A 165 -10.63 -10.48 -1.77
N TYR A 166 -10.34 -11.34 -0.81
CA TYR A 166 -11.31 -12.26 -0.26
C TYR A 166 -12.37 -11.57 0.60
N GLU A 167 -13.62 -11.69 0.16
CA GLU A 167 -14.77 -11.04 0.80
C GLU A 167 -15.12 -11.64 2.20
N PRO A 168 -15.80 -10.87 3.07
CA PRO A 168 -15.98 -11.12 4.50
C PRO A 168 -16.60 -12.46 4.92
N ASP A 169 -17.26 -13.17 4.00
CA ASP A 169 -17.95 -14.43 4.29
C ASP A 169 -16.98 -15.60 4.50
N LYS A 170 -15.68 -15.39 4.24
CA LYS A 170 -14.72 -16.48 4.21
C LYS A 170 -13.37 -16.22 4.92
N SER A 171 -12.88 -14.98 5.05
CA SER A 171 -11.75 -14.65 5.95
C SER A 171 -12.15 -13.55 6.91
N VAL A 172 -12.51 -13.97 8.13
CA VAL A 172 -12.76 -13.08 9.28
C VAL A 172 -11.46 -12.85 10.07
N ILE A 173 -10.34 -13.44 9.64
CA ILE A 173 -9.08 -13.41 10.36
C ILE A 173 -8.22 -12.27 9.81
N SER A 174 -7.81 -11.37 10.68
CA SER A 174 -6.90 -10.27 10.34
C SER A 174 -5.49 -10.78 10.03
N ALA A 175 -4.72 -10.00 9.27
CA ALA A 175 -3.30 -10.26 9.02
C ALA A 175 -2.53 -10.45 10.34
N LYS A 176 -2.81 -9.60 11.34
CA LYS A 176 -2.19 -9.71 12.68
C LYS A 176 -2.50 -11.05 13.35
N GLU A 177 -3.74 -11.54 13.26
CA GLU A 177 -4.11 -12.86 13.81
C GLU A 177 -3.46 -14.02 13.04
N ILE A 178 -3.29 -13.89 11.72
CA ILE A 178 -2.55 -14.85 10.88
C ILE A 178 -1.09 -14.91 11.33
N CYS A 179 -0.42 -13.77 11.50
CA CYS A 179 0.94 -13.70 12.04
C CYS A 179 1.03 -14.37 13.41
N LEU A 180 0.16 -14.01 14.36
CA LEU A 180 0.17 -14.60 15.70
C LEU A 180 0.02 -16.13 15.69
N LYS A 181 -0.72 -16.67 14.73
CA LYS A 181 -1.03 -18.10 14.66
C LYS A 181 0.00 -18.91 13.89
N TYR A 182 0.49 -18.40 12.75
CA TYR A 182 1.32 -19.17 11.81
C TYR A 182 2.74 -18.62 11.67
N PHE A 183 2.97 -17.35 11.99
CA PHE A 183 4.28 -16.71 12.01
C PHE A 183 4.56 -16.04 13.36
N PRO A 184 4.51 -16.78 14.49
CA PRO A 184 4.52 -16.19 15.82
C PRO A 184 5.82 -15.41 16.12
N MET A 185 6.89 -15.68 15.38
CA MET A 185 8.16 -14.96 15.44
C MET A 185 8.09 -13.54 14.88
N ILE A 186 7.11 -13.20 14.04
CA ILE A 186 7.00 -11.86 13.48
C ILE A 186 6.37 -10.92 14.52
N ASP A 187 7.13 -9.93 14.95
CA ASP A 187 6.61 -8.75 15.64
C ASP A 187 6.04 -7.78 14.60
N VAL A 188 4.72 -7.86 14.37
CA VAL A 188 4.04 -7.09 13.33
C VAL A 188 4.15 -5.58 13.56
N ASP A 189 4.05 -5.12 14.82
CA ASP A 189 4.14 -3.69 15.11
C ASP A 189 5.59 -3.20 14.87
N LYS A 190 6.58 -4.04 15.16
CA LYS A 190 7.97 -3.76 14.83
C LYS A 190 8.20 -3.74 13.32
N LEU A 191 7.65 -4.70 12.56
CA LEU A 191 7.70 -4.71 11.09
C LEU A 191 7.13 -3.41 10.52
N ILE A 192 5.92 -3.03 10.92
CA ILE A 192 5.28 -1.77 10.47
C ILE A 192 6.18 -0.56 10.79
N SER A 193 6.80 -0.53 11.98
CA SER A 193 7.67 0.60 12.37
C SER A 193 8.94 0.76 11.51
N THR A 194 9.28 -0.23 10.68
CA THR A 194 10.42 -0.17 9.76
C THR A 194 10.07 0.42 8.40
N ILE A 195 8.77 0.50 8.08
CA ILE A 195 8.27 0.99 6.81
C ILE A 195 8.43 2.51 6.75
N TYR A 196 8.94 2.98 5.63
CA TYR A 196 9.00 4.40 5.33
C TYR A 196 8.37 4.69 3.95
N PRO A 197 7.71 5.84 3.81
CA PRO A 197 7.11 6.26 2.54
C PRO A 197 8.19 6.62 1.53
N ASP A 198 7.99 6.23 0.26
CA ASP A 198 8.84 6.65 -0.86
C ASP A 198 8.17 7.74 -1.69
N ILE A 199 6.97 7.47 -2.22
CA ILE A 199 6.19 8.42 -3.03
C ILE A 199 4.69 8.13 -2.89
N ILE A 200 3.88 9.18 -2.94
CA ILE A 200 2.45 9.07 -3.20
C ILE A 200 2.09 9.94 -4.40
N VAL A 201 1.26 9.40 -5.28
CA VAL A 201 0.66 10.12 -6.39
C VAL A 201 -0.84 10.21 -6.17
N LEU A 202 -1.36 11.44 -6.18
CA LEU A 202 -2.78 11.71 -6.04
C LEU A 202 -3.43 11.82 -7.44
N ASN A 203 -4.34 10.89 -7.77
CA ASN A 203 -4.93 10.78 -9.11
C ASN A 203 -6.47 10.71 -9.06
N GLY A 204 -7.09 11.85 -8.72
CA GLY A 204 -8.53 11.91 -8.49
C GLY A 204 -8.92 11.12 -7.25
N ASP A 205 -9.87 10.22 -7.37
CA ASP A 205 -10.27 9.33 -6.27
C ASP A 205 -9.32 8.15 -6.02
N ILE A 206 -8.33 7.93 -6.89
CA ILE A 206 -7.31 6.88 -6.75
C ILE A 206 -6.06 7.47 -6.08
N LEU A 207 -5.52 6.73 -5.12
CA LEU A 207 -4.25 7.06 -4.48
C LEU A 207 -3.24 5.99 -4.86
N ILE A 208 -2.11 6.41 -5.36
CA ILE A 208 -1.04 5.51 -5.76
C ILE A 208 0.07 5.69 -4.74
N PHE A 209 0.50 4.63 -4.07
CA PHE A 209 1.55 4.72 -3.05
C PHE A 209 2.73 3.83 -3.39
N GLN A 210 3.88 4.20 -2.86
CA GLN A 210 5.07 3.38 -2.81
C GLN A 210 5.72 3.53 -1.44
N CYS A 211 6.10 2.41 -0.83
CA CYS A 211 6.85 2.40 0.42
C CYS A 211 7.93 1.32 0.41
N SER A 212 8.90 1.50 1.29
CA SER A 212 10.03 0.59 1.44
C SER A 212 10.33 0.29 2.90
N SER A 213 11.17 -0.71 3.12
CA SER A 213 11.76 -0.99 4.43
C SER A 213 13.25 -1.26 4.30
N ASN A 214 14.03 -0.88 5.32
CA ASN A 214 15.48 -1.09 5.35
C ASN A 214 15.88 -2.39 6.08
N VAL A 215 14.91 -3.24 6.42
CA VAL A 215 15.15 -4.50 7.13
C VAL A 215 15.01 -5.69 6.19
N GLY A 216 15.66 -6.80 6.53
CA GLY A 216 15.79 -7.96 5.65
C GLY A 216 16.45 -7.57 4.33
N ASP A 217 17.50 -6.73 4.41
CA ASP A 217 18.18 -6.08 3.28
C ASP A 217 17.28 -5.31 2.30
N GLY A 218 16.07 -4.94 2.73
CA GLY A 218 15.08 -4.33 1.85
C GLY A 218 14.49 -5.30 0.82
N MET A 219 14.72 -6.61 0.96
CA MET A 219 14.14 -7.64 0.08
C MET A 219 12.70 -7.99 0.43
N ILE A 220 12.21 -7.49 1.56
CA ILE A 220 10.86 -7.81 2.07
C ILE A 220 9.83 -6.78 1.61
N ILE A 221 10.20 -5.51 1.65
CA ILE A 221 9.40 -4.38 1.20
C ILE A 221 10.35 -3.52 0.37
N CYS A 222 10.53 -3.91 -0.89
CA CYS A 222 11.42 -3.22 -1.82
C CYS A 222 10.58 -2.38 -2.77
N SER A 223 10.40 -1.10 -2.46
CA SER A 223 9.59 -0.23 -3.32
C SER A 223 8.20 -0.83 -3.57
N ALA A 224 7.59 -1.38 -2.53
CA ALA A 224 6.26 -1.97 -2.61
C ALA A 224 5.26 -0.88 -3.01
N TYR A 225 4.49 -1.15 -4.05
CA TYR A 225 3.64 -0.20 -4.73
C TYR A 225 2.25 -0.80 -4.99
N ASP A 226 1.22 0.03 -4.87
CA ASP A 226 -0.14 -0.32 -5.31
C ASP A 226 -1.01 0.94 -5.53
N GLU A 227 -2.17 0.71 -6.13
CA GLU A 227 -3.26 1.68 -6.28
C GLU A 227 -4.39 1.41 -5.28
N ILE A 228 -4.67 2.38 -4.41
CA ILE A 228 -5.85 2.39 -3.55
C ILE A 228 -7.02 2.98 -4.33
N LEU A 229 -7.94 2.10 -4.72
CA LEU A 229 -9.17 2.44 -5.44
C LEU A 229 -10.16 3.21 -4.55
N PRO A 230 -11.22 3.82 -5.12
CA PRO A 230 -12.21 4.59 -4.35
C PRO A 230 -12.96 3.78 -3.28
N ASN A 231 -13.03 2.46 -3.42
CA ASN A 231 -13.59 1.51 -2.44
C ASN A 231 -12.53 0.99 -1.44
N TYR A 232 -11.31 1.53 -1.49
CA TYR A 232 -10.13 1.15 -0.72
C TYR A 232 -9.65 -0.29 -0.93
N LYS A 233 -10.02 -0.90 -2.07
CA LYS A 233 -9.33 -2.08 -2.58
C LYS A 233 -8.00 -1.67 -3.23
N PHE A 234 -7.14 -2.65 -3.36
CA PHE A 234 -5.84 -2.58 -4.01
C PHE A 234 -6.01 -3.29 -5.37
N ASP A 235 -5.30 -2.85 -6.40
CA ASP A 235 -5.57 -3.26 -7.79
C ASP A 235 -4.32 -3.76 -8.53
N ASP A 236 -3.13 -3.29 -8.17
CA ASP A 236 -1.90 -3.52 -8.90
C ASP A 236 -0.71 -3.66 -7.94
N TRP A 237 -0.77 -4.66 -7.06
CA TRP A 237 0.28 -4.94 -6.08
C TRP A 237 1.58 -5.37 -6.76
N HIS A 238 2.65 -4.62 -6.49
CA HIS A 238 4.02 -4.98 -6.84
C HIS A 238 4.92 -4.82 -5.62
N ASN A 239 5.82 -5.79 -5.44
CA ASN A 239 6.90 -5.73 -4.46
C ASN A 239 8.13 -6.37 -5.10
N HIS A 240 9.22 -5.61 -5.25
CA HIS A 240 10.31 -5.95 -6.16
C HIS A 240 11.52 -6.63 -5.53
#